data_AF-A0A1H0BLX9-F1
#
_entry.id   AF-A0A1H0BLX9-F1
#
_cell.length_a   1.000
_cell.length_b   1.000
_cell.length_c   1.000
_cell.angle_alpha   90.00
_cell.angle_beta   90.00
_cell.angle_gamma   90.00
#
_symmetry.space_group_name_H-M   'P 1'
#
loop_
_entity.id
_entity.type
_entity.pdbx_description
1 polymer ?
#
loop_
_entity_poly.entity_id
_entity_poly.type
_entity_poly.pdbx_seq_one_letter_code
_entity_poly.pdbx_strand_id
1 'polypeptide(L)'
;MTERTPPTVTADSPIGPDVDLDTDDVRLPDGTRLTGQHADEIVDEVRRRAGRPSLTGEPAVSPRIAFRVTPDVRDRAAGIAAREGKTISQLAREALEARVAGAERRP
;
A
#
# COMPACT_ATOMS: atom_id res chain seq x y z
N MET A 1 20.58 -8.48 -5.68
CA MET A 1 19.38 -8.09 -6.42
C MET A 1 19.28 -6.59 -6.29
N THR A 2 19.55 -5.84 -7.36
CA THR A 2 19.48 -4.38 -7.34
C THR A 2 18.05 -3.98 -7.00
N GLU A 3 17.88 -3.10 -6.03
CA GLU A 3 16.57 -2.61 -5.59
C GLU A 3 15.89 -1.93 -6.79
N ARG A 4 14.90 -2.59 -7.41
CA ARG A 4 14.14 -2.02 -8.52
C ARG A 4 13.12 -1.08 -7.91
N THR A 5 13.36 0.23 -7.95
CA THR A 5 12.31 1.22 -7.68
C THR A 5 11.33 1.19 -8.85
N PRO A 6 10.06 0.77 -8.65
CA PRO A 6 9.08 0.78 -9.71
C PRO A 6 8.82 2.22 -10.18
N PRO A 7 8.58 2.45 -11.48
CA PRO A 7 8.15 3.76 -11.94
C PRO A 7 6.77 4.09 -11.36
N THR A 8 6.55 5.35 -10.99
CA THR A 8 5.22 5.86 -10.60
C THR A 8 4.34 5.97 -11.83
N VAL A 9 3.33 5.10 -11.93
CA VAL A 9 2.29 5.19 -12.98
C VAL A 9 1.05 5.86 -12.39
N THR A 10 0.64 6.97 -12.99
CA THR A 10 -0.56 7.76 -12.62
C THR A 10 -1.57 7.78 -13.77
N ALA A 11 -2.78 8.29 -13.52
CA ALA A 11 -3.80 8.44 -14.56
C ALA A 11 -3.37 9.36 -15.73
N ASP A 12 -2.44 10.29 -15.48
CA ASP A 12 -1.90 11.22 -16.47
C ASP A 12 -0.64 10.69 -17.18
N SER A 13 -0.22 9.46 -16.85
CA SER A 13 0.96 8.86 -17.48
C SER A 13 0.66 8.62 -18.97
N PRO A 14 1.49 9.13 -19.90
CA PRO A 14 1.23 9.01 -21.33
C PRO A 14 1.27 7.54 -21.72
N ILE A 15 0.19 7.06 -22.35
CA ILE A 15 0.15 5.74 -22.96
C ILE A 15 0.68 5.87 -24.38
N GLY A 16 1.76 5.13 -24.67
CA GLY A 16 2.35 5.06 -26.00
C GLY A 16 1.45 4.31 -27.01
N PRO A 17 1.88 4.22 -28.28
CA PRO A 17 1.18 3.39 -29.26
C PRO A 17 1.20 1.91 -28.83
N ASP A 18 0.23 1.14 -29.32
CA ASP A 18 0.22 -0.31 -29.14
C ASP A 18 1.47 -0.94 -29.75
N VAL A 19 2.04 -1.91 -29.04
CA VAL A 19 3.26 -2.64 -29.42
C VAL A 19 2.98 -4.14 -29.51
N ASP A 20 3.53 -4.77 -30.52
CA ASP A 20 3.53 -6.23 -30.68
C ASP A 20 4.87 -6.79 -30.17
N LEU A 21 4.86 -7.43 -29.00
CA LEU A 21 6.09 -7.91 -28.35
C LEU A 21 6.80 -9.06 -29.10
N ASP A 22 6.15 -9.68 -30.08
CA ASP A 22 6.78 -10.70 -30.91
C ASP A 22 7.64 -10.06 -32.01
N THR A 23 7.18 -8.93 -32.55
CA THR A 23 7.80 -8.24 -33.70
C THR A 23 8.66 -7.05 -33.28
N ASP A 24 8.21 -6.27 -32.30
CA ASP A 24 8.86 -5.04 -31.86
C ASP A 24 10.03 -5.31 -30.89
N ASP A 25 11.05 -4.44 -30.92
CA ASP A 25 12.17 -4.47 -29.96
C ASP A 25 11.94 -3.47 -28.83
N VAL A 26 11.10 -3.86 -27.87
CA VAL A 26 10.85 -3.12 -26.63
C VAL A 26 11.84 -3.57 -25.55
N ARG A 27 12.46 -2.62 -24.84
CA ARG A 27 13.47 -2.92 -23.81
C ARG A 27 13.08 -2.38 -22.45
N LEU A 28 13.32 -3.19 -21.42
CA LEU A 28 13.22 -2.79 -20.03
C LEU A 28 14.35 -1.80 -19.66
N PRO A 29 14.24 -1.08 -18.53
CA PRO A 29 15.28 -0.15 -18.07
C PRO A 29 16.66 -0.76 -17.85
N ASP A 30 16.74 -2.09 -17.67
CA ASP A 30 18.00 -2.84 -17.54
C ASP A 30 18.58 -3.28 -18.90
N GLY A 31 17.94 -2.90 -20.01
CA GLY A 31 18.33 -3.25 -21.37
C GLY A 31 17.80 -4.60 -21.87
N THR A 32 17.13 -5.37 -21.01
CA THR A 32 16.56 -6.68 -21.36
C THR A 32 15.40 -6.51 -22.33
N ARG A 33 15.33 -7.34 -23.37
CA ARG A 33 14.20 -7.33 -24.32
C ARG A 33 12.93 -7.83 -23.61
N LEU A 34 11.86 -7.06 -23.72
CA LEU A 34 10.53 -7.42 -23.24
C LEU A 34 9.84 -8.27 -24.32
N THR A 35 9.69 -9.56 -24.04
CA THR A 35 8.92 -10.51 -24.86
C THR A 35 7.59 -10.83 -24.17
N GLY A 36 6.64 -11.46 -24.88
CA GLY A 36 5.39 -11.94 -24.29
C GLY A 36 5.63 -12.83 -23.06
N GLN A 37 6.56 -13.80 -23.17
CA GLN A 37 6.94 -14.67 -22.06
C GLN A 37 7.49 -13.87 -20.85
N HIS A 38 8.37 -12.89 -21.08
CA HIS A 38 8.93 -12.08 -19.99
C HIS A 38 7.84 -11.22 -19.34
N ALA A 39 6.89 -10.68 -20.12
CA ALA A 39 5.75 -9.96 -19.59
C ALA A 39 4.90 -10.84 -18.65
N ASP A 40 4.62 -12.09 -19.05
CA ASP A 40 3.89 -13.06 -18.22
C ASP A 40 4.64 -13.37 -16.91
N GLU A 41 5.96 -13.56 -16.97
CA GLU A 41 6.81 -13.79 -15.78
C GLU A 41 6.74 -12.62 -14.79
N ILE A 42 6.78 -11.37 -15.29
CA ILE A 42 6.63 -10.16 -14.48
C ILE A 42 5.24 -10.10 -13.84
N VAL A 43 4.18 -10.39 -14.60
CA VAL A 43 2.81 -10.41 -14.08
C VAL A 43 2.67 -11.42 -12.95
N ASP A 44 3.22 -12.62 -13.12
CA ASP A 44 3.17 -13.66 -12.11
C ASP A 44 4.01 -13.31 -10.87
N GLU A 45 5.17 -12.64 -11.04
CA GLU A 45 5.95 -12.10 -9.92
C GLU A 45 5.16 -11.07 -9.11
N VAL A 46 4.49 -10.14 -9.80
CA VAL A 46 3.63 -9.13 -9.16
C VAL A 46 2.46 -9.79 -8.44
N ARG A 47 1.80 -10.78 -9.07
CA ARG A 47 0.69 -11.53 -8.45
C ARG A 47 1.13 -12.28 -7.19
N ARG A 48 2.32 -12.88 -7.19
CA ARG A 48 2.89 -13.52 -5.98
C ARG A 48 3.13 -12.52 -4.85
N ARG A 49 3.39 -11.25 -5.17
CA ARG A 49 3.53 -10.15 -4.20
C ARG A 49 2.23 -9.40 -3.93
N ALA A 50 1.13 -9.77 -4.58
CA ALA A 50 -0.12 -9.02 -4.52
C ALA A 50 -0.88 -9.30 -3.20
N GLY A 51 -1.13 -8.22 -2.48
CA GLY A 51 -1.89 -8.14 -1.23
C GLY A 51 -1.78 -6.72 -0.68
N ARG A 52 -2.69 -6.28 0.19
CA ARG A 52 -2.51 -5.00 0.89
C ARG A 52 -1.22 -5.10 1.72
N PRO A 53 -0.23 -4.21 1.55
CA PRO A 53 0.97 -4.20 2.37
C PRO A 53 0.56 -4.21 3.86
N SER A 54 1.21 -5.06 4.65
CA SER A 54 1.02 -5.05 6.10
C SER A 54 1.44 -3.71 6.67
N LEU A 55 0.79 -3.30 7.76
CA LEU A 55 1.17 -2.12 8.55
C LEU A 55 2.58 -2.24 9.15
N THR A 56 3.21 -3.43 9.13
CA THR A 56 4.56 -3.70 9.64
C THR A 56 5.62 -3.90 8.55
N GLY A 57 5.27 -3.81 7.26
CA GLY A 57 6.21 -4.06 6.15
C GLY A 57 6.50 -5.54 5.85
N GLU A 58 6.22 -6.47 6.77
CA GLU A 58 6.22 -7.91 6.53
C GLU A 58 4.82 -8.40 6.16
N PRO A 59 4.62 -9.31 5.19
CA PRO A 59 3.30 -9.81 4.78
C PRO A 59 2.62 -10.58 5.93
N ALA A 60 1.93 -9.86 6.82
CA ALA A 60 1.19 -10.39 7.95
C ALA A 60 -0.17 -9.71 8.08
N VAL A 61 -1.19 -10.48 8.47
CA VAL A 61 -2.52 -9.93 8.75
C VAL A 61 -2.43 -9.11 10.04
N SER A 62 -2.73 -7.80 9.95
CA SER A 62 -2.75 -6.94 11.13
C SER A 62 -3.80 -7.42 12.15
N PRO A 63 -3.46 -7.51 13.45
CA PRO A 63 -4.42 -7.84 14.49
C PRO A 63 -5.63 -6.89 14.48
N ARG A 64 -6.84 -7.44 14.68
CA ARG A 64 -8.09 -6.66 14.72
C ARG A 64 -8.56 -6.50 16.15
N ILE A 65 -8.84 -5.26 16.55
CA ILE A 65 -9.40 -4.93 17.86
C ILE A 65 -10.77 -4.28 17.64
N ALA A 66 -11.79 -4.74 18.37
CA ALA A 66 -13.14 -4.19 18.34
C ALA A 66 -13.47 -3.54 19.69
N PHE A 67 -13.91 -2.27 19.66
CA PHE A 67 -14.31 -1.53 20.85
C PHE A 67 -15.82 -1.34 20.90
N ARG A 68 -16.39 -1.44 22.10
CA ARG A 68 -17.74 -0.95 22.39
C ARG A 68 -17.60 0.43 23.02
N VAL A 69 -18.34 1.39 22.47
CA VAL A 69 -18.37 2.77 22.95
C VAL A 69 -19.81 3.25 22.96
N THR A 70 -20.09 4.31 23.70
CA THR A 70 -21.39 4.99 23.64
C THR A 70 -21.57 5.69 22.28
N PRO A 71 -22.81 5.94 21.83
CA PRO A 71 -23.07 6.69 20.61
C PRO A 71 -22.39 8.08 20.60
N ASP A 72 -22.46 8.82 21.72
CA ASP A 72 -21.82 10.13 21.85
C ASP A 72 -20.30 10.08 21.61
N VAL A 73 -19.62 9.06 22.13
CA VAL A 73 -18.16 8.89 21.91
C VAL A 73 -17.87 8.59 20.44
N ARG A 74 -18.69 7.76 19.79
CA ARG A 74 -18.54 7.44 18.36
C ARG A 74 -18.71 8.70 17.50
N ASP A 75 -19.72 9.51 17.79
CA ASP A 75 -20.05 10.69 16.99
C ASP A 75 -18.99 11.78 17.16
N ARG A 76 -18.49 11.99 18.38
CA ARG A 76 -17.35 12.88 18.64
C ARG A 76 -16.09 12.41 17.92
N ALA A 77 -15.79 11.12 17.96
CA ALA A 77 -14.63 10.54 17.26
C ALA A 77 -14.76 10.72 15.74
N ALA A 78 -15.95 10.56 15.17
CA ALA A 78 -16.22 10.82 13.75
C ALA A 78 -15.96 12.28 13.38
N GLY A 79 -16.43 13.23 14.20
CA GLY A 79 -16.19 14.66 13.99
C GLY A 79 -14.70 15.04 14.06
N ILE A 80 -13.95 14.48 15.01
CA ILE A 80 -12.50 14.68 15.11
C ILE A 80 -11.80 14.14 13.86
N ALA A 81 -12.10 12.88 13.50
CA ALA A 81 -11.48 12.23 12.36
C ALA A 81 -11.74 12.99 11.04
N ALA A 82 -12.97 13.46 10.83
CA ALA A 82 -13.33 14.25 9.64
C ALA A 82 -12.55 15.56 9.54
N ARG A 83 -12.41 16.31 10.65
CA ARG A 83 -11.61 17.55 10.67
C ARG A 83 -10.13 17.31 10.36
N GLU A 84 -9.62 16.14 10.72
CA GLU A 84 -8.22 15.75 10.49
C GLU A 84 -8.02 15.02 9.15
N GLY A 85 -9.07 14.83 8.34
CA GLY A 85 -8.98 14.06 7.08
C GLY A 85 -8.69 12.58 7.28
N LYS A 86 -9.08 12.01 8.43
CA LYS A 86 -8.83 10.62 8.84
C LYS A 86 -10.11 9.82 8.92
N THR A 87 -9.96 8.49 8.89
CA THR A 87 -11.01 7.55 9.30
C THR A 87 -11.02 7.38 10.82
N ILE A 88 -12.16 6.95 11.38
CA ILE A 88 -12.27 6.63 12.82
C ILE A 88 -11.24 5.58 13.22
N SER A 89 -10.97 4.58 12.37
CA SER A 89 -9.97 3.54 12.65
C SER A 89 -8.54 4.08 12.69
N GLN A 90 -8.21 5.07 11.85
CA GLN A 90 -6.90 5.72 11.90
C GLN A 90 -6.75 6.53 13.18
N LEU A 91 -7.76 7.34 13.53
CA LEU A 91 -7.78 8.10 14.79
C LEU A 91 -7.63 7.17 16.01
N ALA A 92 -8.38 6.07 16.06
CA ALA A 92 -8.31 5.11 17.14
C ALA A 92 -6.94 4.42 17.26
N ARG A 93 -6.35 4.05 16.12
CA ARG A 93 -5.01 3.45 16.08
C ARG A 93 -3.96 4.41 16.61
N GLU A 94 -3.92 5.65 16.12
CA GLU A 94 -2.95 6.65 16.54
C GLU A 94 -3.05 6.96 18.04
N ALA A 95 -4.28 7.08 18.55
CA ALA A 95 -4.52 7.28 19.98
C ALA A 95 -4.01 6.11 20.82
N LEU A 96 -4.23 4.87 20.37
CA LEU A 96 -3.75 3.67 21.05
C LEU A 96 -2.21 3.59 21.02
N GLU A 97 -1.60 3.79 19.86
CA GLU A 97 -0.14 3.79 19.69
C GLU A 97 0.53 4.86 20.57
N ALA A 98 -0.01 6.09 20.58
CA ALA A 98 0.49 7.16 21.42
C ALA A 98 0.39 6.83 22.93
N ARG A 99 -0.70 6.17 23.34
CA ARG A 99 -0.93 5.77 24.73
C ARG A 99 -0.01 4.64 25.19
N VAL A 100 0.30 3.68 24.31
CA VAL A 100 1.24 2.58 24.58
C VAL A 100 2.67 3.13 24.65
N ALA A 101 3.10 3.89 23.63
CA ALA A 101 4.44 4.49 23.62
C ALA A 101 4.65 5.45 24.80
N GLY A 102 3.60 6.16 25.23
CA GLY A 102 3.65 7.00 26.44
C GLY A 102 3.75 6.23 27.75
N ALA A 103 3.21 5.00 27.81
CA ALA A 103 3.33 4.14 28.99
C ALA A 103 4.76 3.59 29.13
N GLU A 104 5.38 3.20 28.02
CA GLU A 104 6.74 2.64 27.99
C GLU A 104 7.82 3.66 28.34
N ARG A 105 7.53 4.96 28.18
CA ARG A 105 8.45 6.06 28.54
C ARG A 105 8.38 6.47 30.02
N ARG A 106 7.41 5.98 30.79
CA ARG A 106 7.26 6.35 32.20
C ARG A 106 7.91 5.24 33.07
N PRO A 107 9.01 5.54 33.79
CA PRO A 107 9.66 4.56 34.68
C PRO A 107 8.77 4.16 35.85
#